data_AF-A0A8D8LLP3-F1
#
_entry.id   AF-A0A8D8LLP3-F1
#
_cell.length_a   1.000
_cell.length_b   1.000
_cell.length_c   1.000
_cell.angle_alpha   90.00
_cell.angle_beta   90.00
_cell.angle_gamma   90.00
#
_symmetry.space_group_name_H-M   'P 1'
#
loop_
_entity.id
_entity.type
_entity.pdbx_description
1 polymer ?
#
loop_
_entity_poly.entity_id
_entity_poly.type
_entity_poly.pdbx_seq_one_letter_code
_entity_poly.pdbx_strand_id
1 'polypeptide(L)'
;MVVSAGVKSILDIGRTLEYLETQGVCVVTFGPTRTFPSFYTAQSPYEAPYHVDTIENAARLLQSHNELNVKSGILLGVPIPKEYQVINGQDLDKIIQTCLAECTKKNITGKYITPYLLDQVAKRTEGKSLQANIGLIKNNVKIGSEILVKWSKLKAQKV
;
A
#
# COMPACT_ATOMS: atom_id res chain seq x y z
N MET A 1 4.08 10.98 -6.55
CA MET A 1 4.02 10.05 -5.39
C MET A 1 2.68 9.35 -5.40
N VAL A 2 2.68 8.03 -5.22
CA VAL A 2 1.48 7.21 -5.05
C VAL A 2 1.38 6.85 -3.58
N VAL A 3 0.25 7.18 -2.95
CA VAL A 3 -0.05 6.83 -1.56
C VAL A 3 -0.99 5.64 -1.57
N SER A 4 -0.61 4.56 -0.90
CA SER A 4 -1.35 3.30 -0.93
C SER A 4 -1.18 2.53 0.36
N ALA A 5 -2.01 1.51 0.61
CA ALA A 5 -1.81 0.59 1.73
C ALA A 5 -0.76 -0.49 1.44
N GLY A 6 0.30 -0.13 0.69
CA GLY A 6 1.23 -1.08 0.10
C GLY A 6 0.66 -1.73 -1.16
N VAL A 7 0.96 -3.00 -1.38
CA VAL A 7 0.44 -3.78 -2.51
C VAL A 7 -0.74 -4.64 -2.04
N LYS A 8 -1.70 -4.90 -2.93
CA LYS A 8 -2.87 -5.74 -2.59
C LYS A 8 -2.40 -7.07 -2.02
N SER A 9 -3.00 -7.56 -0.92
CA SER A 9 -2.58 -8.78 -0.20
C SER A 9 -2.55 -10.06 -1.04
N ILE A 10 -3.14 -10.03 -2.23
CA ILE A 10 -3.13 -11.14 -3.20
C ILE A 10 -1.82 -11.24 -3.99
N LEU A 11 -0.93 -10.26 -3.85
CA LEU A 11 0.33 -10.16 -4.60
C LEU A 11 1.52 -10.58 -3.73
N ASP A 12 2.61 -10.96 -4.39
CA ASP A 12 3.88 -11.24 -3.73
C ASP A 12 4.61 -9.92 -3.41
N ILE A 13 4.67 -9.57 -2.12
CA ILE A 13 5.30 -8.33 -1.67
C ILE A 13 6.79 -8.33 -1.97
N GLY A 14 7.50 -9.41 -1.64
CA GLY A 14 8.94 -9.51 -1.82
C GLY A 14 9.33 -9.30 -3.29
N ARG A 15 8.69 -10.04 -4.20
CA ARG A 15 8.94 -9.86 -5.64
C ARG A 15 8.55 -8.47 -6.15
N THR A 16 7.52 -7.85 -5.56
CA THR A 16 7.14 -6.49 -5.95
C THR A 16 8.19 -5.48 -5.52
N LEU A 17 8.74 -5.59 -4.31
CA LEU A 17 9.79 -4.70 -3.83
C LEU A 17 11.07 -4.82 -4.67
N GLU A 18 11.52 -6.05 -4.96
CA GLU A 18 12.65 -6.32 -5.86
C GLU A 18 12.45 -5.71 -7.26
N TYR A 19 11.23 -5.85 -7.81
CA TYR A 19 10.92 -5.29 -9.11
C TYR A 19 10.93 -3.76 -9.09
N LEU A 20 10.37 -3.14 -8.04
CA LEU A 20 10.35 -1.67 -7.89
C LEU A 20 11.76 -1.11 -7.69
N GLU A 21 12.62 -1.81 -6.95
CA GLU A 21 14.04 -1.47 -6.82
C GLU A 21 14.74 -1.50 -8.18
N THR A 22 14.54 -2.58 -8.96
CA THR A 22 15.09 -2.71 -10.32
C THR A 22 14.64 -1.56 -11.23
N GLN A 23 13.40 -1.09 -11.07
CA GLN A 23 12.86 0.04 -11.85
C GLN A 23 13.25 1.42 -11.28
N GLY A 24 14.08 1.48 -10.23
CA GLY A 24 14.51 2.72 -9.59
C GLY A 24 13.38 3.50 -8.92
N VAL A 25 12.31 2.82 -8.50
CA VAL A 25 11.18 3.45 -7.79
C VAL A 25 11.57 3.65 -6.33
N CYS A 26 11.40 4.87 -5.82
CA CYS A 26 11.60 5.15 -4.41
C CYS A 26 10.43 4.58 -3.60
N VAL A 27 10.67 3.49 -2.86
CA VAL A 27 9.66 2.86 -1.98
C VAL A 27 9.91 3.24 -0.54
N VAL A 28 8.87 3.75 0.13
CA VAL A 28 8.96 4.28 1.50
C VAL A 28 7.74 3.83 2.30
N THR A 29 7.93 3.43 3.55
CA THR A 29 6.83 3.21 4.51
C THR A 29 6.51 4.49 5.29
N PHE A 30 5.23 4.78 5.50
CA PHE A 30 4.79 5.84 6.41
C PHE A 30 4.62 5.28 7.82
N GLY A 31 5.47 5.71 8.76
CA GLY A 31 5.45 5.29 10.15
C GLY A 31 6.84 5.23 10.79
N PRO A 32 6.92 4.78 12.06
CA PRO A 32 8.16 4.72 12.82
C PRO A 32 9.07 3.54 12.41
N THR A 33 8.59 2.62 11.58
CA THR A 33 9.34 1.44 11.13
C THR A 33 9.36 1.35 9.62
N ARG A 34 10.27 0.51 9.10
CA ARG A 34 10.35 0.18 7.67
C ARG A 34 9.36 -0.90 7.23
N THR A 35 8.64 -1.54 8.15
CA THR A 35 7.71 -2.63 7.84
C THR A 35 6.75 -2.23 6.72
N PHE A 36 6.78 -2.94 5.60
CA PHE A 36 5.95 -2.61 4.46
C PHE A 36 4.53 -3.16 4.68
N PRO A 37 3.46 -2.36 4.49
CA PRO A 37 2.10 -2.82 4.72
C PRO A 37 1.62 -3.81 3.67
N SER A 38 0.80 -4.78 4.08
CA SER A 38 0.20 -5.82 3.23
C SER A 38 -1.30 -5.54 3.02
N PHE A 39 -1.65 -4.30 2.70
CA PHE A 39 -3.02 -3.84 2.39
C PHE A 39 -4.01 -3.97 3.56
N TYR A 40 -4.52 -5.17 3.82
CA TYR A 40 -5.44 -5.45 4.94
C TYR A 40 -4.75 -5.58 6.30
N THR A 41 -3.42 -5.71 6.33
CA THR A 41 -2.64 -5.73 7.57
C THR A 41 -1.55 -4.67 7.54
N ALA A 42 -1.34 -4.00 8.69
CA ALA A 42 -0.30 -3.01 8.88
C ALA A 42 1.11 -3.64 8.91
N GLN A 43 1.20 -4.94 9.19
CA GLN A 43 2.43 -5.69 9.32
C GLN A 43 2.56 -6.72 8.19
N SER A 44 3.80 -6.92 7.75
CA SER A 44 4.22 -8.00 6.86
C SER A 44 5.65 -8.40 7.24
N PRO A 45 6.17 -9.56 6.79
CA PRO A 45 7.57 -9.92 7.02
C PRO A 45 8.56 -9.14 6.14
N TYR A 46 8.09 -8.15 5.36
CA TYR A 46 8.91 -7.39 4.43
C TYR A 46 9.13 -5.95 4.93
N GLU A 47 10.29 -5.39 4.62
CA GLU A 47 10.64 -4.00 4.89
C GLU A 47 10.79 -3.22 3.58
N ALA A 48 10.33 -1.97 3.58
CA ALA A 48 10.71 -1.00 2.56
C ALA A 48 12.16 -0.55 2.76
N PRO A 49 12.87 -0.10 1.71
CA PRO A 49 14.20 0.47 1.84
C PRO A 49 14.28 1.64 2.81
N TYR A 50 13.22 2.47 2.87
CA TYR A 50 13.16 3.67 3.69
C TYR A 50 11.83 3.79 4.45
N HIS A 51 11.81 4.64 5.47
CA HIS A 51 10.57 5.07 6.13
C HIS A 51 10.58 6.58 6.43
N VAL A 52 9.38 7.15 6.58
CA VAL A 52 9.16 8.50 7.07
C VAL A 52 8.01 8.48 8.07
N ASP A 53 8.18 9.16 9.20
CA ASP A 53 7.28 9.09 10.35
C ASP A 53 6.35 10.32 10.49
N THR A 54 6.55 11.34 9.66
CA THR A 54 5.76 12.58 9.69
C THR A 54 5.35 13.05 8.30
N ILE A 55 4.24 13.80 8.23
CA ILE A 55 3.79 14.48 7.01
C ILE A 55 4.85 15.46 6.48
N GLU A 56 5.57 16.13 7.38
CA GLU A 56 6.69 17.02 7.04
C GLU A 56 7.79 16.28 6.28
N ASN A 57 8.25 15.14 6.83
CA ASN A 57 9.31 14.34 6.23
C ASN A 57 8.88 13.76 4.87
N ALA A 58 7.63 13.29 4.76
CA ALA A 58 7.07 12.82 3.49
C ALA A 58 6.97 13.93 2.43
N ALA A 59 6.58 15.15 2.83
CA ALA A 59 6.53 16.30 1.93
C ALA A 59 7.92 16.77 1.48
N ARG A 60 8.92 16.72 2.38
CA ARG A 60 10.33 17.00 2.04
C ARG A 60 10.90 15.96 1.09
N LEU A 61 10.60 14.67 1.29
CA LEU A 61 10.97 13.61 0.36
C LEU A 61 10.43 13.90 -1.06
N LEU A 62 9.14 14.25 -1.17
CA LEU A 62 8.53 14.63 -2.44
C LEU A 62 9.20 15.87 -3.06
N GLN A 63 9.53 16.88 -2.25
CA GLN A 63 10.24 18.07 -2.71
C GLN A 63 11.62 17.72 -3.26
N SER A 64 12.43 16.97 -2.51
CA SER A 64 13.79 16.58 -2.91
C SER A 64 13.77 15.72 -4.17
N HIS A 65 12.85 14.76 -4.26
CA HIS A 65 12.67 13.95 -5.48
C HIS A 65 12.36 14.82 -6.71
N ASN A 66 11.53 15.85 -6.55
CA ASN A 66 11.21 16.78 -7.62
C ASN A 66 12.40 17.69 -7.99
N GLU A 67 13.16 18.17 -7.01
CA GLU A 67 14.34 19.03 -7.22
C GLU A 67 15.50 18.30 -7.89
N LEU A 68 15.71 17.03 -7.55
CA LEU A 68 16.70 16.16 -8.18
C LEU A 68 16.27 15.69 -9.59
N ASN A 69 15.07 16.09 -10.05
CA ASN A 69 14.53 15.76 -11.37
C ASN A 69 14.49 14.24 -11.64
N VAL A 70 14.30 13.44 -10.59
CA VAL A 70 14.16 11.98 -10.69
C VAL A 70 12.90 11.66 -11.47
N LYS A 71 13.02 10.80 -12.47
CA LYS A 71 11.93 10.50 -13.43
C LYS A 71 10.99 9.38 -13.00
N SER A 72 11.44 8.52 -12.09
CA SER A 72 10.61 7.47 -11.51
C SER A 72 9.58 8.04 -10.53
N GLY A 73 8.68 7.19 -10.05
CA GLY A 73 7.72 7.57 -9.00
C GLY A 73 8.27 7.33 -7.60
N ILE A 74 7.51 7.82 -6.61
CA ILE A 74 7.61 7.41 -5.21
C ILE A 74 6.38 6.57 -4.87
N LEU A 75 6.57 5.40 -4.25
CA LEU A 75 5.53 4.63 -3.61
C LEU A 75 5.61 4.83 -2.09
N LEU A 76 4.59 5.46 -1.51
CA LEU A 76 4.44 5.58 -0.06
C LEU A 76 3.43 4.53 0.44
N GLY A 77 3.93 3.53 1.15
CA GLY A 77 3.14 2.50 1.83
C GLY A 77 2.65 2.99 3.18
N VAL A 78 1.33 3.20 3.32
CA VAL A 78 0.68 3.67 4.54
C VAL A 78 -0.04 2.50 5.21
N PRO A 79 0.31 2.12 6.45
CA PRO A 79 -0.38 1.04 7.13
C PRO A 79 -1.86 1.34 7.34
N ILE A 80 -2.69 0.30 7.27
CA ILE A 80 -4.11 0.40 7.64
C ILE A 80 -4.23 0.86 9.11
N PRO A 81 -5.15 1.78 9.44
CA PRO A 81 -5.38 2.16 10.83
C PRO A 81 -5.89 0.97 11.66
N LYS A 82 -5.51 0.94 12.94
CA LYS A 82 -5.77 -0.20 13.84
C LYS A 82 -7.26 -0.53 13.93
N GLU A 83 -8.12 0.47 13.92
CA GLU A 83 -9.58 0.34 13.97
C GLU A 83 -10.20 -0.32 12.72
N TYR A 84 -9.49 -0.32 11.58
CA TYR A 84 -9.94 -0.95 10.34
C TYR A 84 -9.28 -2.31 10.07
N GLN A 85 -8.23 -2.67 10.83
CA GLN A 85 -7.60 -3.99 10.75
C GLN A 85 -8.40 -5.03 11.56
N VAL A 86 -9.54 -5.42 11.00
CA VAL A 86 -10.49 -6.34 11.67
C VAL A 86 -10.31 -7.81 11.26
N ILE A 87 -9.39 -8.11 10.34
CA ILE A 87 -9.10 -9.46 9.86
C ILE A 87 -7.70 -9.85 10.32
N ASN A 88 -7.55 -11.04 10.89
CA ASN A 88 -6.24 -11.60 11.21
C ASN A 88 -5.49 -11.93 9.92
N GLY A 89 -4.20 -11.59 9.85
CA GLY A 89 -3.37 -11.81 8.65
C GLY A 89 -3.29 -13.27 8.24
N GLN A 90 -3.12 -14.20 9.18
CA GLN A 90 -3.04 -15.63 8.88
C GLN A 90 -4.35 -16.19 8.32
N ASP A 91 -5.49 -15.70 8.83
CA ASP A 91 -6.80 -16.13 8.33
C ASP A 91 -7.05 -15.56 6.93
N LEU A 92 -6.67 -14.31 6.69
CA LEU A 92 -6.73 -13.70 5.38
C LEU A 92 -5.86 -14.46 4.36
N ASP A 93 -4.63 -14.82 4.72
CA ASP A 93 -3.73 -15.57 3.86
C ASP A 93 -4.34 -16.92 3.45
N LYS A 94 -4.93 -17.66 4.41
CA LYS A 94 -5.65 -18.91 4.12
C LYS A 94 -6.82 -18.70 3.14
N ILE A 95 -7.59 -17.62 3.32
CA ILE A 95 -8.69 -17.26 2.42
C ILE A 95 -8.15 -16.97 1.02
N ILE A 96 -7.07 -16.19 0.90
CA ILE A 96 -6.45 -15.84 -0.38
C ILE A 96 -5.92 -17.08 -1.09
N GLN A 97 -5.21 -17.97 -0.39
CA GLN A 97 -4.71 -19.22 -0.97
C GLN A 97 -5.84 -20.12 -1.47
N THR A 98 -6.94 -20.21 -0.72
CA THR A 98 -8.13 -20.94 -1.15
C THR A 98 -8.71 -20.34 -2.44
N CYS A 99 -8.85 -19.01 -2.50
CA CYS A 99 -9.39 -18.32 -3.66
C CYS A 99 -8.48 -18.44 -4.89
N LEU A 100 -7.16 -18.42 -4.72
CA LEU A 100 -6.19 -18.66 -5.79
C LEU A 100 -6.29 -20.07 -6.36
N ALA A 101 -6.42 -21.09 -5.51
CA ALA A 101 -6.65 -22.47 -5.95
C ALA A 101 -7.96 -22.60 -6.74
N GLU A 102 -9.00 -21.86 -6.36
CA GLU A 102 -10.26 -21.80 -7.10
C GLU A 102 -10.13 -21.12 -8.46
N CYS A 103 -9.35 -20.02 -8.56
CA CYS A 103 -9.04 -19.39 -9.85
C CYS A 103 -8.43 -20.42 -10.81
N THR A 104 -7.46 -21.22 -10.34
CA THR A 104 -6.83 -22.27 -11.13
C THR A 104 -7.85 -23.31 -11.60
N LYS A 105 -8.70 -23.82 -10.70
CA LYS A 105 -9.74 -24.81 -11.05
C LYS A 105 -10.78 -24.27 -12.05
N LYS A 106 -11.09 -22.97 -11.96
CA LYS A 106 -12.07 -22.28 -12.81
C LYS A 106 -11.45 -21.66 -14.07
N ASN A 107 -10.14 -21.84 -14.31
CA ASN A 107 -9.39 -21.21 -15.39
C ASN A 107 -9.54 -19.66 -15.44
N ILE A 108 -9.65 -19.01 -14.28
CA ILE A 108 -9.68 -17.56 -14.17
C ILE A 108 -8.25 -17.05 -14.23
N THR A 109 -7.91 -16.30 -15.28
CA THR A 109 -6.53 -15.88 -15.56
C THR A 109 -6.41 -14.38 -15.83
N GLY A 110 -5.17 -13.88 -15.78
CA GLY A 110 -4.84 -12.49 -16.12
C GLY A 110 -5.63 -11.47 -15.29
N LYS A 111 -6.16 -10.45 -15.96
CA LYS A 111 -6.88 -9.33 -15.35
C LYS A 111 -8.13 -9.72 -14.54
N TYR A 112 -8.64 -10.95 -14.72
CA TYR A 112 -9.85 -11.43 -14.05
C TYR A 112 -9.57 -12.00 -12.64
N ILE A 113 -8.32 -12.30 -12.33
CA ILE A 113 -7.91 -12.85 -11.02
C ILE A 113 -8.22 -11.86 -9.90
N THR A 114 -7.82 -10.59 -10.04
CA THR A 114 -7.98 -9.59 -8.96
C THR A 114 -9.45 -9.29 -8.62
N PRO A 115 -10.34 -9.00 -9.58
CA PRO A 115 -11.76 -8.80 -9.27
C PRO A 115 -12.40 -10.02 -8.60
N TYR A 116 -12.08 -11.23 -9.06
CA TYR A 116 -12.59 -12.47 -8.46
C TYR A 116 -12.12 -12.62 -7.02
N LEU A 117 -10.81 -12.46 -6.76
CA LEU A 117 -10.24 -12.58 -5.41
C LEU A 117 -10.87 -11.60 -4.44
N LEU A 118 -11.01 -10.33 -4.83
CA LEU A 118 -11.58 -9.31 -3.94
C LEU A 118 -13.06 -9.61 -3.60
N ASP A 119 -13.84 -10.08 -4.57
CA ASP A 119 -15.22 -10.52 -4.35
C ASP A 119 -15.29 -11.73 -3.40
N GLN A 120 -14.45 -12.75 -3.62
CA GLN A 120 -14.44 -13.95 -2.77
C GLN A 120 -13.95 -13.68 -1.35
N VAL A 121 -12.92 -12.82 -1.20
CA VAL A 121 -12.44 -12.39 0.12
C VAL A 121 -13.53 -11.60 0.84
N ALA A 122 -14.28 -10.73 0.16
CA ALA A 122 -15.40 -10.01 0.76
C ALA A 122 -16.50 -10.96 1.24
N LYS A 123 -16.89 -11.95 0.44
CA LYS A 123 -17.89 -12.96 0.82
C LYS A 123 -17.46 -13.79 2.02
N ARG A 124 -16.22 -14.30 2.02
CA ARG A 124 -15.69 -15.18 3.08
C ARG A 124 -15.37 -14.46 4.38
N THR A 125 -15.21 -13.14 4.33
CA THR A 125 -15.01 -12.30 5.52
C THR A 125 -16.30 -11.60 5.96
N GLU A 126 -17.45 -11.98 5.39
CA GLU A 126 -18.76 -11.40 5.71
C GLU A 126 -18.77 -9.86 5.58
N GLY A 127 -18.08 -9.34 4.57
CA GLY A 127 -17.96 -7.91 4.29
C GLY A 127 -16.90 -7.16 5.12
N LYS A 128 -16.24 -7.80 6.09
CA LYS A 128 -15.18 -7.16 6.90
C LYS A 128 -14.02 -6.65 6.03
N SER A 129 -13.63 -7.39 4.98
CA SER A 129 -12.56 -6.95 4.08
C SER A 129 -12.97 -5.73 3.25
N LEU A 130 -14.26 -5.59 2.92
CA LEU A 130 -14.77 -4.42 2.22
C LEU A 130 -14.73 -3.19 3.14
N GLN A 131 -15.12 -3.35 4.41
CA GLN A 131 -15.01 -2.28 5.41
C GLN A 131 -13.55 -1.84 5.62
N ALA A 132 -12.63 -2.79 5.75
CA ALA A 132 -11.19 -2.51 5.83
C ALA A 132 -10.67 -1.77 4.58
N ASN A 133 -11.14 -2.17 3.39
CA ASN A 133 -10.79 -1.51 2.12
C ASN A 133 -11.29 -0.05 2.06
N ILE A 134 -12.50 0.22 2.57
CA ILE A 134 -13.00 1.60 2.67
C ILE A 134 -12.15 2.41 3.65
N GLY A 135 -11.80 1.83 4.80
CA GLY A 135 -10.95 2.46 5.82
C GLY A 135 -9.56 2.82 5.28
N LEU A 136 -8.89 1.89 4.61
CA LEU A 136 -7.58 2.15 4.01
C LEU A 136 -7.64 3.20 2.89
N ILE A 137 -8.69 3.23 2.08
CA ILE A 137 -8.84 4.25 1.02
C ILE A 137 -8.97 5.64 1.66
N LYS A 138 -9.84 5.77 2.67
CA LYS A 138 -10.00 7.04 3.40
C LYS A 138 -8.69 7.48 4.04
N ASN A 139 -7.93 6.56 4.64
CA ASN A 139 -6.64 6.86 5.25
C ASN A 139 -5.60 7.32 4.21
N ASN A 140 -5.50 6.62 3.08
CA ASN A 140 -4.58 6.99 2.00
C ASN A 140 -4.89 8.39 1.43
N VAL A 141 -6.18 8.70 1.24
CA VAL A 141 -6.62 10.03 0.78
C VAL A 141 -6.27 11.11 1.81
N LYS A 142 -6.51 10.86 3.09
CA LYS A 142 -6.17 11.79 4.17
C LYS A 142 -4.66 12.09 4.18
N ILE A 143 -3.83 11.06 4.29
CA ILE A 143 -2.37 11.21 4.34
C ILE A 143 -1.84 11.88 3.06
N GLY A 144 -2.29 11.45 1.88
CA GLY A 144 -1.89 12.05 0.61
C GLY A 144 -2.26 13.53 0.51
N SER A 145 -3.45 13.91 1.00
CA SER A 145 -3.90 15.31 1.01
C SER A 145 -3.08 16.17 1.96
N GLU A 146 -2.78 15.67 3.17
CA GLU A 146 -1.94 16.35 4.15
C GLU A 146 -0.51 16.59 3.62
N ILE A 147 0.08 15.58 2.97
CA ILE A 147 1.39 15.68 2.30
C ILE A 147 1.35 16.75 1.21
N LEU A 148 0.32 16.75 0.37
CA LEU A 148 0.17 17.71 -0.73
C LEU A 148 0.08 19.15 -0.22
N VAL A 149 -0.74 19.39 0.82
CA VAL A 149 -0.88 20.72 1.44
C VAL A 149 0.46 21.17 2.03
N LYS A 150 1.19 20.29 2.71
CA LYS A 150 2.50 20.61 3.28
C LYS A 150 3.52 20.91 2.19
N TRP A 151 3.57 20.09 1.14
CA TRP A 151 4.46 20.27 0.00
C TRP A 151 4.21 21.59 -0.74
N SER A 152 2.95 21.97 -0.94
CA SER A 152 2.58 23.26 -1.55
C SER A 152 3.11 24.44 -0.75
N LYS A 153 3.09 24.38 0.58
CA LYS A 153 3.65 25.43 1.45
C LYS A 153 5.17 25.50 1.36
N LEU A 154 5.85 24.35 1.31
CA LEU A 154 7.31 24.29 1.14
C LEU A 154 7.76 24.89 -0.20
N LYS A 155 7.00 24.67 -1.27
CA LYS A 155 7.26 25.29 -2.58
C LYS A 155 7.10 26.80 -2.55
N ALA A 156 6.04 27.31 -1.91
CA ALA A 156 5.78 28.75 -1.83
C ALA A 156 6.84 29.52 -1.05
N GLN A 157 7.57 28.87 -0.13
CA GLN A 157 8.65 29.48 0.65
C GLN A 157 9.99 29.59 -0.11
N LYS A 158 10.11 28.94 -1.27
CA LYS A 158 11.32 28.99 -2.13
C LYS A 158 11.22 30.03 -3.26
N VAL A 159 10.07 30.70 -3.40
CA VAL A 159 9.83 31.82 -4.32
C VAL A 159 9.92 33.12 -3.54
#